data_AF-A0A833S5I1-F1
#
_entry.id   AF-A0A833S5I1-F1
#
_cell.length_a   1.000
_cell.length_b   1.000
_cell.length_c   1.000
_cell.angle_alpha   90.00
_cell.angle_beta   90.00
_cell.angle_gamma   90.00
#
_symmetry.space_group_name_H-M   'P 1'
#
loop_
_entity.id
_entity.type
_entity.pdbx_description
1 polymer ?
#
loop_
_entity_poly.entity_id
_entity_poly.type
_entity_poly.pdbx_seq_one_letter_code
_entity_poly.pdbx_strand_id
1 'polypeptide(L)'
;IDANDASYDSKVSANNQLLEKDTIIIEILNLILFPKSSVMQTPEYQLFYIEYCFLGYCGADMETISVRKPRPPNQKLIYNFRRKFQVNEEKYPLQNNILRAMLDGLANPNIKFILVCEPLPEETDIKECLEIGYANFNIRDYALEDSEQIMSLPVYNISKKEQIGLLKVSVLGLDTIRTRLRRRYSSI
;
A
#
# COMPACT_ATOMS: atom_id res chain seq x y z
N ILE A 1 14.26 -4.07 -19.83
CA ILE A 1 14.46 -3.44 -18.50
C ILE A 1 14.70 -1.97 -18.80
N ASP A 2 13.65 -1.14 -18.68
CA ASP A 2 13.72 0.26 -19.09
C ASP A 2 14.60 1.06 -18.13
N ALA A 3 15.53 1.85 -18.68
CA ALA A 3 16.44 2.72 -17.93
C ALA A 3 15.72 3.72 -17.00
N ASN A 4 14.42 3.96 -17.22
CA ASN A 4 13.57 4.80 -16.37
C ASN A 4 13.19 4.14 -15.02
N ASP A 5 13.12 2.81 -14.94
CA ASP A 5 12.79 2.11 -13.67
C ASP A 5 13.98 2.20 -12.71
N ALA A 6 15.20 2.01 -13.23
CA ALA A 6 16.44 2.16 -12.48
C ALA A 6 16.71 3.61 -12.03
N SER A 7 16.31 4.61 -12.83
CA SER A 7 16.43 6.02 -12.47
C SER A 7 15.44 6.46 -11.38
N TYR A 8 14.30 5.80 -11.26
CA TYR A 8 13.32 6.08 -10.22
C TYR A 8 13.70 5.38 -8.90
N ASP A 9 14.10 4.11 -8.95
CA ASP A 9 14.60 3.36 -7.78
C ASP A 9 15.83 4.03 -7.16
N SER A 10 16.74 4.57 -7.98
CA SER A 10 17.91 5.32 -7.50
C SER A 10 17.56 6.68 -6.87
N LYS A 11 16.49 7.36 -7.33
CA LYS A 11 16.00 8.58 -6.67
C LYS A 11 15.28 8.29 -5.34
N VAL A 12 14.60 7.16 -5.23
CA VAL A 12 13.97 6.71 -3.97
C VAL A 12 15.03 6.28 -2.95
N SER A 13 16.11 5.61 -3.39
CA SER A 13 17.28 5.30 -2.55
C SER A 13 18.08 6.53 -2.11
N ALA A 14 18.10 7.61 -2.90
CA ALA A 14 18.89 8.82 -2.60
C ALA A 14 18.18 9.81 -1.66
N ASN A 15 16.89 9.63 -1.38
CA ASN A 15 16.14 10.46 -0.44
C ASN A 15 16.26 9.92 1.01
N ASN A 16 17.50 9.80 1.49
CA ASN A 16 17.81 9.72 2.92
C ASN A 16 17.55 11.08 3.59
N GLN A 17 16.34 11.62 3.43
CA GLN A 17 15.84 12.55 4.43
C GLN A 17 15.80 11.77 5.74
N LEU A 18 16.57 12.23 6.72
CA LEU A 18 16.59 11.66 8.06
C LEU A 18 15.13 11.52 8.50
N LEU A 19 14.62 10.29 8.50
CA LEU A 19 13.24 10.04 8.86
C LEU A 19 13.07 10.54 10.29
N GLU A 20 12.07 11.40 10.51
CA GLU A 20 11.79 11.87 11.86
C GLU A 20 11.60 10.67 12.78
N LYS A 21 12.16 10.75 13.99
CA LYS A 21 12.04 9.68 14.98
C LYS A 21 10.57 9.31 15.18
N ASP A 22 10.30 8.03 15.41
CA ASP A 22 8.95 7.51 15.66
C ASP A 22 7.96 7.76 14.50
N THR A 23 8.48 7.89 13.28
CA THR A 23 7.67 8.02 12.06
C THR A 23 7.70 6.73 11.24
N ILE A 24 6.57 6.42 10.60
CA ILE A 24 6.42 5.45 9.53
C ILE A 24 5.88 6.18 8.30
N ILE A 25 6.37 5.84 7.11
CA ILE A 25 5.83 6.39 5.86
C ILE A 25 5.49 5.25 4.93
N ILE A 26 4.27 5.29 4.39
CA ILE A 26 3.81 4.37 3.35
C ILE A 26 3.59 5.20 2.09
N GLU A 27 4.17 4.75 1.00
CA GLU A 27 3.99 5.35 -0.31
C GLU A 27 3.50 4.30 -1.31
N ILE A 28 2.35 4.57 -1.94
CA ILE A 28 1.84 3.79 -3.06
C ILE A 28 2.48 4.36 -4.32
N LEU A 29 3.45 3.65 -4.87
CA LEU A 29 4.24 4.11 -6.02
C LEU A 29 3.44 3.93 -7.31
N ASN A 30 3.14 2.67 -7.64
CA ASN A 30 2.44 2.31 -8.86
C ASN A 30 1.76 0.94 -8.77
N LEU A 31 0.76 0.74 -9.60
CA LEU A 31 0.11 -0.53 -9.87
C LEU A 31 0.43 -0.97 -11.30
N ILE A 32 0.79 -2.24 -11.47
CA ILE A 32 0.91 -2.87 -12.79
C ILE A 32 -0.21 -3.88 -12.93
N LEU A 33 -1.12 -3.66 -13.88
CA LEU A 33 -2.18 -4.62 -14.20
C LEU A 33 -1.73 -5.58 -15.29
N PHE A 34 -1.99 -6.87 -15.12
CA PHE A 34 -1.63 -7.86 -16.13
C PHE A 34 -2.54 -7.74 -17.36
N PRO A 35 -2.00 -7.75 -18.60
CA PRO A 35 -2.78 -7.50 -19.82
C PRO A 35 -3.97 -8.44 -20.03
N LYS A 36 -3.86 -9.67 -19.55
CA LYS A 36 -4.89 -10.71 -19.68
C LYS A 36 -5.82 -10.79 -18.47
N SER A 37 -5.63 -9.93 -17.47
CA SER A 37 -6.48 -9.92 -16.28
C SER A 37 -7.90 -9.53 -16.61
N SER A 38 -8.87 -10.06 -15.86
CA SER A 38 -10.28 -9.67 -15.97
C SER A 38 -10.47 -8.14 -15.97
N VAL A 39 -9.78 -7.43 -15.09
CA VAL A 39 -9.83 -5.95 -14.98
C VAL A 39 -9.41 -5.25 -16.27
N MET A 40 -8.34 -5.72 -16.93
CA MET A 40 -7.91 -5.14 -18.20
C MET A 40 -8.87 -5.44 -19.35
N GLN A 41 -9.60 -6.57 -19.27
CA GLN A 41 -10.57 -6.99 -20.29
C GLN A 41 -11.95 -6.36 -20.13
N THR A 42 -12.33 -5.90 -18.93
CA THR A 42 -13.63 -5.23 -18.68
C THR A 42 -13.63 -3.80 -19.20
N PRO A 43 -14.32 -3.46 -20.30
CA PRO A 43 -14.28 -2.13 -20.90
C PRO A 43 -14.87 -1.04 -20.00
N GLU A 44 -15.78 -1.38 -19.10
CA GLU A 44 -16.47 -0.42 -18.23
C GLU A 44 -15.54 0.13 -17.14
N TYR A 45 -14.49 -0.61 -16.78
CA TYR A 45 -13.54 -0.18 -15.75
C TYR A 45 -12.55 0.82 -16.35
N GLN A 46 -12.65 2.10 -15.96
CA GLN A 46 -11.92 3.19 -16.60
C GLN A 46 -11.05 4.02 -15.65
N LEU A 47 -11.47 4.25 -14.42
CA LEU A 47 -10.73 5.05 -13.43
C LEU A 47 -10.44 4.18 -12.21
N PHE A 48 -9.20 4.21 -11.73
CA PHE A 48 -8.78 3.40 -10.61
C PHE A 48 -8.07 4.20 -9.55
N TYR A 49 -8.53 4.08 -8.31
CA TYR A 49 -7.79 4.54 -7.13
C TYR A 49 -7.54 3.38 -6.17
N ILE A 50 -6.64 3.62 -5.22
CA ILE A 50 -6.32 2.67 -4.16
C ILE A 50 -6.59 3.32 -2.82
N GLU A 51 -7.32 2.63 -1.96
CA GLU A 51 -7.56 3.05 -0.58
C GLU A 51 -7.02 2.01 0.41
N TYR A 52 -6.73 2.45 1.63
CA TYR A 52 -6.32 1.57 2.71
C TYR A 52 -6.62 2.17 4.07
N CYS A 53 -6.62 1.34 5.11
CA CYS A 53 -6.67 1.77 6.49
C CYS A 53 -5.37 1.41 7.20
N PHE A 54 -4.84 2.31 8.03
CA PHE A 54 -3.67 2.03 8.86
C PHE A 54 -3.68 2.86 10.14
N LEU A 55 -3.39 2.22 11.28
CA LEU A 55 -3.34 2.86 12.61
C LEU A 55 -4.58 3.70 12.99
N GLY A 56 -5.75 3.28 12.52
CA GLY A 56 -7.02 3.97 12.76
C GLY A 56 -7.33 5.10 11.77
N TYR A 57 -6.43 5.40 10.83
CA TYR A 57 -6.70 6.32 9.73
C TYR A 57 -7.34 5.56 8.55
N CYS A 58 -8.43 6.12 8.02
CA CYS A 58 -9.23 5.60 6.90
C CYS A 58 -9.93 6.77 6.18
N GLY A 59 -10.60 6.49 5.06
CA GLY A 59 -11.44 7.48 4.34
C GLY A 59 -10.65 8.32 3.35
N ALA A 60 -11.18 9.51 3.02
CA ALA A 60 -10.68 10.36 1.93
C ALA A 60 -9.18 10.75 2.06
N ASP A 61 -8.66 10.85 3.27
CA ASP A 61 -7.23 11.10 3.46
C ASP A 61 -6.37 9.88 3.15
N MET A 62 -6.94 8.70 2.95
CA MET A 62 -6.25 7.43 2.77
C MET A 62 -6.53 6.77 1.42
N GLU A 63 -7.04 7.55 0.47
CA GLU A 63 -7.25 7.14 -0.92
C GLU A 63 -6.35 7.93 -1.88
N THR A 64 -5.88 7.28 -2.94
CA THR A 64 -5.16 7.96 -4.01
C THR A 64 -6.13 8.73 -4.90
N ILE A 65 -5.62 9.67 -5.70
CA ILE A 65 -6.39 10.20 -6.83
C ILE A 65 -6.57 9.08 -7.86
N SER A 66 -7.76 9.02 -8.49
CA SER A 66 -8.02 8.10 -9.59
C SER A 66 -7.11 8.31 -10.79
N VAL A 67 -6.60 7.21 -11.32
CA VAL A 67 -5.77 7.17 -12.52
C VAL A 67 -6.51 6.39 -13.59
N ARG A 68 -6.47 6.89 -14.82
CA ARG A 68 -7.15 6.23 -15.94
C ARG A 68 -6.46 4.90 -16.28
N LYS A 69 -7.28 3.87 -16.51
CA LYS A 69 -6.84 2.57 -17.03
C LYS A 69 -5.93 2.77 -18.25
N PRO A 70 -4.70 2.23 -18.25
CA PRO A 70 -3.78 2.41 -19.36
C PRO A 70 -4.26 1.65 -20.59
N ARG A 71 -3.95 2.18 -21.77
CA ARG A 71 -4.16 1.45 -23.03
C ARG A 71 -2.94 0.61 -23.36
N PRO A 72 -3.10 -0.62 -23.91
CA PRO A 72 -1.97 -1.40 -24.39
C PRO A 72 -1.06 -0.58 -25.33
N PRO A 73 0.27 -0.74 -25.26
CA PRO A 73 1.00 -1.74 -24.47
C PRO A 73 1.22 -1.36 -22.99
N ASN A 74 0.81 -0.16 -22.56
CA ASN A 74 1.03 0.33 -21.19
C ASN A 74 0.18 -0.45 -20.18
N GLN A 75 0.77 -0.74 -19.02
CA GLN A 75 0.15 -1.53 -17.94
C GLN A 75 0.26 -0.86 -16.56
N LYS A 76 1.07 0.20 -16.47
CA LYS A 76 1.47 0.84 -15.21
C LYS A 76 0.59 2.07 -14.95
N LEU A 77 0.03 2.14 -13.75
CA LEU A 77 -0.67 3.29 -13.18
C LEU A 77 0.21 3.87 -12.07
N ILE A 78 0.58 5.14 -12.18
CA ILE A 78 1.48 5.82 -11.25
C ILE A 78 0.65 6.68 -10.29
N TYR A 79 0.84 6.49 -8.99
CA TYR A 79 0.10 7.21 -7.96
C TYR A 79 1.01 8.18 -7.18
N ASN A 80 2.22 7.75 -6.79
CA ASN A 80 3.13 8.51 -5.92
C ASN A 80 2.42 9.09 -4.67
N PHE A 81 1.53 8.29 -4.08
CA PHE A 81 0.70 8.72 -2.97
C PHE A 81 1.38 8.38 -1.65
N ARG A 82 1.77 9.40 -0.89
CA ARG A 82 2.56 9.27 0.33
C ARG A 82 1.77 9.67 1.56
N ARG A 83 1.86 8.86 2.62
CA ARG A 83 1.32 9.18 3.95
C ARG A 83 2.32 8.93 5.05
N LYS A 84 2.32 9.82 6.03
CA LYS A 84 3.20 9.84 7.18
C LYS A 84 2.39 9.56 8.45
N PHE A 85 2.86 8.63 9.26
CA PHE A 85 2.23 8.20 10.50
C PHE A 85 3.19 8.42 11.65
N GLN A 86 2.74 9.15 12.67
CA GLN A 86 3.48 9.35 13.91
C GLN A 86 3.06 8.30 14.93
N VAL A 87 4.04 7.65 15.55
CA VAL A 87 3.84 6.59 16.54
C VAL A 87 4.68 6.81 17.80
N ASN A 88 4.95 8.08 18.12
CA ASN A 88 5.55 8.43 19.39
C ASN A 88 4.62 8.04 20.54
N GLU A 89 5.15 7.38 21.56
CA GLU A 89 4.36 6.80 22.65
C GLU A 89 3.64 7.84 23.52
N GLU A 90 4.24 9.01 23.72
CA GLU A 90 3.67 10.07 24.55
C GLU A 90 2.67 10.93 23.76
N LYS A 91 3.02 11.31 22.52
CA LYS A 91 2.20 12.20 21.69
C LYS A 91 1.10 11.48 20.92
N TYR A 92 1.33 10.22 20.53
CA TYR A 92 0.42 9.42 19.70
C TYR A 92 0.22 8.01 20.31
N PRO A 93 -0.23 7.92 21.58
CA PRO A 93 -0.34 6.65 22.30
C PRO A 93 -1.30 5.67 21.61
N LEU A 94 -2.38 6.16 21.00
CA LEU A 94 -3.35 5.32 20.30
C LEU A 94 -2.71 4.61 19.09
N GLN A 95 -2.09 5.37 18.20
CA GLN A 95 -1.43 4.85 16.99
C GLN A 95 -0.30 3.90 17.37
N ASN A 96 0.50 4.25 18.39
CA ASN A 96 1.55 3.40 18.91
C ASN A 96 0.99 2.07 19.45
N ASN A 97 -0.09 2.10 20.24
CA ASN A 97 -0.72 0.90 20.79
C ASN A 97 -1.33 0.01 19.71
N ILE A 98 -1.97 0.58 18.69
CA ILE A 98 -2.47 -0.18 17.54
C ILE A 98 -1.31 -0.88 16.82
N LEU A 99 -0.22 -0.16 16.54
CA LEU A 99 0.97 -0.73 15.92
C LEU A 99 1.52 -1.91 16.74
N ARG A 100 1.69 -1.72 18.05
CA ARG A 100 2.14 -2.79 18.96
C ARG A 100 1.19 -3.98 18.94
N ALA A 101 -0.12 -3.77 18.98
CA ALA A 101 -1.09 -4.86 18.89
C ALA A 101 -0.99 -5.64 17.57
N MET A 102 -0.81 -4.96 16.44
CA MET A 102 -0.57 -5.61 15.14
C MET A 102 0.72 -6.44 15.16
N LEU A 103 1.81 -5.88 15.67
CA LEU A 103 3.13 -6.53 15.75
C LEU A 103 3.17 -7.68 16.76
N ASP A 104 2.39 -7.61 17.83
CA ASP A 104 2.27 -8.65 18.85
C ASP A 104 1.30 -9.76 18.43
N GLY A 105 0.50 -9.56 17.37
CA GLY A 105 -0.48 -10.53 16.88
C GLY A 105 -1.79 -10.51 17.67
N LEU A 106 -2.02 -9.44 18.42
CA LEU A 106 -3.27 -9.15 19.14
C LEU A 106 -4.30 -8.47 18.22
N ALA A 107 -3.85 -7.91 17.11
CA ALA A 107 -4.67 -7.36 16.04
C ALA A 107 -4.21 -7.90 14.68
N ASN A 108 -5.06 -7.78 13.65
CA ASN A 108 -4.72 -8.16 12.29
C ASN A 108 -3.50 -7.36 11.80
N PRO A 109 -2.38 -8.00 11.42
CA PRO A 109 -1.18 -7.28 11.00
C PRO A 109 -1.23 -6.84 9.54
N ASN A 110 -2.26 -7.21 8.78
CA ASN A 110 -2.37 -6.88 7.37
C ASN A 110 -2.91 -5.46 7.17
N ILE A 111 -2.14 -4.65 6.45
CA ILE A 111 -2.63 -3.45 5.76
C ILE A 111 -3.21 -3.93 4.42
N LYS A 112 -4.53 -3.83 4.27
CA LYS A 112 -5.24 -4.20 3.04
C LYS A 112 -5.36 -2.97 2.15
N PHE A 113 -4.66 -2.99 1.02
CA PHE A 113 -4.84 -2.01 -0.05
C PHE A 113 -5.96 -2.50 -0.96
N ILE A 114 -6.99 -1.70 -1.16
CA ILE A 114 -8.16 -2.03 -1.97
C ILE A 114 -8.04 -1.25 -3.28
N LEU A 115 -8.08 -1.96 -4.40
CA LEU A 115 -8.17 -1.38 -5.73
C LEU A 115 -9.66 -1.15 -6.05
N VAL A 116 -10.03 0.11 -6.25
CA VAL A 116 -11.40 0.54 -6.49
C VAL A 116 -11.53 1.10 -7.91
N CYS A 117 -12.60 0.73 -8.60
CA CYS A 117 -13.01 1.35 -9.84
C CYS A 117 -13.99 2.48 -9.54
N GLU A 118 -13.60 3.71 -9.89
CA GLU A 118 -14.48 4.87 -9.83
C GLU A 118 -15.27 5.00 -11.14
N PRO A 119 -16.57 5.35 -11.08
CA PRO A 119 -17.33 5.75 -12.25
C PRO A 119 -16.68 6.95 -12.96
N LEU A 120 -16.95 7.10 -14.26
CA LEU A 120 -16.60 8.36 -14.93
C LEU A 120 -17.45 9.51 -14.36
N PRO A 121 -16.99 10.77 -14.41
CA PRO A 121 -17.74 11.92 -13.88
C PRO A 121 -19.18 12.04 -14.41
N GLU A 122 -19.41 11.66 -15.66
CA GLU A 122 -20.73 11.63 -16.29
C GLU A 122 -21.64 10.47 -15.83
N GLU A 123 -21.09 9.52 -15.06
CA GLU A 123 -21.77 8.31 -14.58
C GLU A 123 -21.98 8.29 -13.05
N THR A 124 -21.47 9.29 -12.32
CA THR A 124 -21.51 9.30 -10.84
C THR A 124 -22.92 9.37 -10.25
N ASP A 125 -23.91 9.86 -11.01
CA ASP A 125 -25.31 9.91 -10.57
C ASP A 125 -26.03 8.55 -10.67
N ILE A 126 -25.45 7.57 -11.37
CA ILE A 126 -26.09 6.29 -11.70
C ILE A 126 -25.25 5.06 -11.35
N LYS A 127 -23.95 5.22 -11.09
CA LYS A 127 -23.03 4.14 -10.72
C LYS A 127 -22.30 4.49 -9.44
N GLU A 128 -22.07 3.48 -8.62
CA GLU A 128 -21.25 3.54 -7.42
C GLU A 128 -19.84 3.02 -7.69
N CYS A 129 -18.90 3.38 -6.81
CA CYS A 129 -17.56 2.80 -6.79
C CYS A 129 -17.62 1.28 -6.56
N LEU A 130 -16.72 0.54 -7.21
CA LEU A 130 -16.64 -0.92 -7.11
C LEU A 130 -15.26 -1.35 -6.63
N GLU A 131 -15.19 -2.08 -5.51
CA GLU A 131 -13.96 -2.80 -5.16
C GLU A 131 -13.72 -3.92 -6.18
N ILE A 132 -12.59 -3.90 -6.87
CA ILE A 132 -12.27 -4.89 -7.92
C ILE A 132 -11.11 -5.80 -7.55
N GLY A 133 -10.28 -5.40 -6.58
CA GLY A 133 -9.19 -6.23 -6.09
C GLY A 133 -8.57 -5.72 -4.81
N TYR A 134 -7.61 -6.47 -4.27
CA TYR A 134 -6.87 -6.07 -3.09
C TYR A 134 -5.47 -6.69 -3.05
N ALA A 135 -4.57 -6.02 -2.33
CA ALA A 135 -3.25 -6.51 -1.95
C ALA A 135 -3.12 -6.45 -0.42
N ASN A 136 -2.43 -7.43 0.18
CA ASN A 136 -2.15 -7.41 1.61
C ASN A 136 -0.67 -7.17 1.85
N PHE A 137 -0.37 -6.27 2.77
CA PHE A 137 0.96 -6.08 3.33
C PHE A 137 0.95 -6.44 4.81
N ASN A 138 1.66 -7.50 5.20
CA ASN A 138 1.78 -7.90 6.59
C ASN A 138 2.91 -7.13 7.26
N ILE A 139 2.57 -6.15 8.11
CA ILE A 139 3.58 -5.31 8.78
C ILE A 139 4.43 -6.08 9.80
N ARG A 140 3.91 -7.18 10.34
CA ARG A 140 4.64 -8.02 11.29
C ARG A 140 5.73 -8.81 10.58
N ASP A 141 5.38 -9.46 9.48
CA ASP A 141 6.35 -10.22 8.67
C ASP A 141 7.43 -9.27 8.15
N TYR A 142 7.01 -8.10 7.66
CA TYR A 142 7.93 -7.01 7.27
C TYR A 142 8.93 -6.63 8.37
N ALA A 143 8.47 -6.57 9.62
CA ALA A 143 9.33 -6.22 10.75
C ALA A 143 10.31 -7.34 11.14
N LEU A 144 9.90 -8.60 10.99
CA LEU A 144 10.66 -9.79 11.41
C LEU A 144 11.67 -10.26 10.36
N GLU A 145 11.39 -10.03 9.08
CA GLU A 145 12.21 -10.47 7.95
C GLU A 145 13.25 -9.41 7.56
N ASP A 146 14.24 -9.79 6.73
CA ASP A 146 15.15 -8.86 6.07
C ASP A 146 14.44 -8.23 4.86
N SER A 147 13.53 -7.31 5.17
CA SER A 147 12.64 -6.73 4.17
C SER A 147 13.28 -5.56 3.44
N GLU A 148 13.03 -5.50 2.13
CA GLU A 148 13.38 -4.35 1.30
C GLU A 148 12.44 -3.17 1.57
N GLN A 149 12.94 -1.95 1.40
CA GLN A 149 12.12 -0.75 1.54
C GLN A 149 10.94 -0.73 0.55
N ILE A 150 11.17 -1.21 -0.68
CA ILE A 150 10.16 -1.25 -1.74
C ILE A 150 9.69 -2.70 -1.90
N MET A 151 8.39 -2.91 -1.73
CA MET A 151 7.76 -4.22 -1.81
C MET A 151 6.82 -4.29 -3.01
N SER A 152 6.79 -5.44 -3.69
CA SER A 152 5.87 -5.72 -4.78
C SER A 152 4.80 -6.72 -4.32
N LEU A 153 3.60 -6.21 -4.03
CA LEU A 153 2.50 -7.00 -3.47
C LEU A 153 1.62 -7.57 -4.58
N PRO A 154 1.29 -8.87 -4.57
CA PRO A 154 0.33 -9.43 -5.51
C PRO A 154 -1.07 -8.86 -5.26
N VAL A 155 -1.71 -8.39 -6.32
CA VAL A 155 -3.11 -7.92 -6.29
C VAL A 155 -4.00 -9.03 -6.80
N TYR A 156 -4.95 -9.46 -5.98
CA TYR A 156 -5.96 -10.45 -6.36
C TYR A 156 -7.30 -9.78 -6.59
N ASN A 157 -8.11 -10.34 -7.48
CA ASN A 157 -9.51 -9.92 -7.60
C ASN A 157 -10.30 -10.23 -6.30
N ILE A 158 -11.49 -9.66 -6.14
CA ILE A 158 -12.32 -9.85 -4.93
C ILE A 158 -12.60 -11.34 -4.64
N SER A 159 -12.80 -12.15 -5.70
CA SER A 159 -13.04 -13.59 -5.56
C SER A 159 -11.82 -14.41 -5.12
N LYS A 160 -10.62 -13.80 -5.10
CA LYS A 160 -9.32 -14.42 -4.80
C LYS A 160 -8.87 -15.51 -5.78
N LYS A 161 -9.51 -15.62 -6.94
CA LYS A 161 -9.25 -16.69 -7.93
C LYS A 161 -8.19 -16.30 -8.96
N GLU A 162 -7.92 -15.01 -9.09
CA GLU A 162 -7.05 -14.46 -10.12
C GLU A 162 -6.14 -13.40 -9.53
N GLN A 163 -4.84 -13.51 -9.79
CA GLN A 163 -3.92 -12.41 -9.58
C GLN A 163 -4.02 -11.47 -10.78
N ILE A 164 -4.49 -10.25 -10.54
CA ILE A 164 -4.77 -9.25 -11.57
C ILE A 164 -3.60 -8.28 -11.80
N GLY A 165 -2.64 -8.23 -10.87
CA GLY A 165 -1.51 -7.33 -10.99
C GLY A 165 -0.52 -7.37 -9.83
N LEU A 166 0.32 -6.34 -9.78
CA LEU A 166 1.34 -6.10 -8.75
C LEU A 166 1.28 -4.64 -8.29
N LEU A 167 1.17 -4.42 -6.98
CA LEU A 167 1.21 -3.12 -6.35
C LEU A 167 2.59 -2.88 -5.76
N LYS A 168 3.32 -1.88 -6.25
CA LYS A 168 4.59 -1.43 -5.67
C LYS A 168 4.32 -0.43 -4.56
N VAL A 169 4.73 -0.75 -3.34
CA VAL A 169 4.66 0.13 -2.15
C VAL A 169 6.05 0.34 -1.57
N SER A 170 6.34 1.55 -1.08
CA SER A 170 7.55 1.85 -0.32
C SER A 170 7.18 2.07 1.14
N VAL A 171 7.92 1.44 2.06
CA VAL A 171 7.71 1.58 3.51
C VAL A 171 9.00 2.06 4.17
N LEU A 172 8.98 3.28 4.70
CA LEU A 172 10.08 3.82 5.52
C LEU A 172 9.73 3.72 7.01
N GLY A 173 10.78 3.65 7.84
CA GLY A 173 10.64 3.55 9.29
C GLY A 173 10.64 2.12 9.81
N LEU A 174 11.33 1.20 9.12
CA LEU A 174 11.50 -0.18 9.57
C LEU A 174 12.08 -0.26 11.00
N ASP A 175 13.05 0.58 11.34
CA ASP A 175 13.59 0.65 12.72
C ASP A 175 12.53 1.11 13.72
N THR A 176 11.72 2.11 13.37
CA THR A 176 10.58 2.53 14.17
C THR A 176 9.64 1.34 14.40
N ILE A 177 9.30 0.58 13.35
CA ILE A 177 8.42 -0.60 13.46
C ILE A 177 9.06 -1.66 14.36
N ARG A 178 10.31 -2.04 14.12
CA ARG A 178 11.03 -3.08 14.86
C ARG A 178 11.19 -2.77 16.35
N THR A 179 11.42 -1.51 16.70
CA THR A 179 11.51 -1.11 18.12
C THR A 179 10.19 -1.26 18.89
N ARG A 180 9.06 -1.46 18.21
CA ARG A 180 7.75 -1.76 18.83
C ARG A 180 7.44 -3.24 18.94
N LEU A 181 8.26 -4.13 18.39
CA LEU A 181 8.14 -5.56 18.66
C LEU A 181 8.47 -5.83 20.13
N ARG A 182 7.62 -6.57 20.85
CA ARG A 182 8.04 -7.11 22.15
C ARG A 182 9.25 -8.01 21.94
N ARG A 183 10.34 -7.75 22.69
CA ARG A 183 11.41 -8.73 22.84
C ARG A 183 10.77 -9.97 23.45
N ARG A 184 10.70 -11.07 22.69
CA ARG A 184 10.47 -12.38 23.30
C ARG A 184 11.66 -12.59 24.23
N TYR A 185 11.43 -12.55 25.54
CA TYR A 185 12.40 -13.16 26.45
C TYR A 185 12.53 -14.61 26.01
N SER A 186 13.70 -14.98 25.49
CA SER A 186 14.07 -16.38 25.41
C SER A 186 14.07 -16.87 26.84
N SER A 187 13.03 -17.63 27.22
CA SER A 187 13.06 -18.40 28.45
C SER A 187 14.27 -19.32 28.35
N ILE A 188 15.24 -19.09 29.24
CA ILE A 188 16.36 -19.97 29.52
C ILE A 188 15.82 -21.29 30.06
#